data_AF-A0A956J9X4-F1
#
_entry.id   AF-A0A956J9X4-F1
#
_cell.length_a   1.000
_cell.length_b   1.000
_cell.length_c   1.000
_cell.angle_alpha   90.00
_cell.angle_beta   90.00
_cell.angle_gamma   90.00
#
_symmetry.space_group_name_H-M   'P 1'
#
loop_
_entity.id
_entity.type
_entity.pdbx_description
1 polymer ?
#
loop_
_entity_poly.entity_id
_entity_poly.type
_entity_poly.pdbx_seq_one_letter_code
_entity_poly.pdbx_strand_id
1 'polypeptide(L)'
;MNPLVQHWPVVVVAGVALALGLVLLARRPGPDARLATDARDPTRRWVQSAFMLVTGDCDYAHLPGGEARRILAHWWEVYGPMEHRRVLAELARDTGRDHAWPLLRFILVSRLGVAAGLCTDELSWAEILPVARRLQAAYPGWRAMAQAYVQARRQWRELPLDGSGDDPSMQQIVDNLARLDDTRWAELPFDAPLYAGDPEHDHD
;
A
#
# COMPACT_ATOMS: atom_id res chain seq x y z
N MET A 1 16.93 -49.11 -32.27
CA MET A 1 17.03 -47.64 -32.07
C MET A 1 16.66 -47.35 -30.63
N ASN A 2 17.56 -46.70 -29.88
CA ASN A 2 17.38 -46.48 -28.44
C ASN A 2 16.47 -45.24 -28.22
N PRO A 3 15.26 -45.38 -27.65
CA PRO A 3 14.29 -44.28 -27.51
C PRO A 3 14.82 -43.11 -26.66
N LEU A 4 15.88 -43.34 -25.87
CA LEU A 4 16.57 -42.30 -25.10
C LEU A 4 17.25 -41.22 -25.97
N VAL A 5 17.64 -41.55 -27.20
CA VAL A 5 18.33 -40.59 -28.10
C VAL A 5 17.34 -39.64 -28.79
N GLN A 6 16.06 -40.02 -28.89
CA GLN A 6 15.06 -39.28 -29.66
C GLN A 6 14.42 -38.10 -28.89
N HIS A 7 14.55 -38.06 -27.56
CA HIS A 7 13.88 -37.06 -26.71
C HIS A 7 14.84 -36.08 -26.00
N TRP A 8 16.15 -36.21 -26.19
CA TRP A 8 17.14 -35.33 -25.54
C TRP A 8 16.95 -33.82 -25.82
N PRO A 9 16.47 -33.37 -27.01
CA PRO A 9 16.25 -31.93 -27.24
C PRO A 9 15.13 -31.37 -26.37
N VAL A 10 14.09 -32.17 -26.10
CA VAL A 10 12.96 -31.80 -25.24
C VAL A 10 13.41 -31.65 -23.79
N VAL A 11 14.29 -32.55 -23.32
CA VAL A 11 14.87 -32.50 -21.97
C VAL A 11 15.73 -31.24 -21.78
N VAL A 12 16.51 -30.86 -22.78
CA VAL A 12 17.33 -29.63 -22.72
C VAL A 12 16.46 -28.37 -22.73
N VAL A 13 15.45 -28.29 -23.59
CA VAL A 13 14.52 -27.14 -23.63
C VAL A 13 13.77 -27.02 -22.30
N ALA A 14 13.28 -28.12 -21.74
CA ALA A 14 12.61 -28.11 -20.43
C ALA A 14 13.56 -27.68 -19.30
N GLY A 15 14.81 -28.16 -19.31
CA GLY A 15 15.83 -27.76 -18.34
C GLY A 15 16.21 -26.28 -18.41
N VAL A 16 16.35 -25.73 -19.63
CA VAL A 16 16.63 -24.30 -19.84
C VAL A 16 15.44 -23.45 -19.43
N ALA A 17 14.21 -23.83 -19.76
CA ALA A 17 13.01 -23.11 -19.34
C ALA A 17 12.85 -23.08 -17.82
N LEU A 18 13.13 -24.20 -17.15
CA LEU A 18 13.10 -24.29 -15.68
C LEU A 18 14.18 -23.40 -15.04
N ALA A 19 15.40 -23.44 -15.57
CA ALA A 19 16.51 -22.60 -15.11
C ALA A 19 16.22 -21.11 -15.33
N LEU A 20 15.67 -20.73 -16.49
CA LEU A 20 15.24 -19.36 -16.76
C LEU A 20 14.13 -18.93 -15.80
N GLY A 21 13.14 -19.79 -15.56
CA GLY A 21 12.07 -19.53 -14.61
C GLY A 21 12.59 -19.28 -13.19
N LEU A 22 13.53 -20.10 -12.73
CA LEU A 22 14.18 -19.94 -11.41
C LEU A 22 15.02 -18.67 -11.33
N VAL A 23 15.76 -18.32 -12.39
CA VAL A 23 16.53 -17.06 -12.46
C VAL A 23 15.60 -15.85 -12.46
N LEU A 24 14.49 -15.89 -13.19
CA LEU A 24 13.49 -14.82 -13.21
C LEU A 24 12.77 -14.68 -11.86
N LEU A 25 12.50 -15.79 -11.17
CA LEU A 25 11.98 -15.79 -9.80
C LEU A 25 12.98 -15.18 -8.81
N ALA A 26 14.27 -15.53 -8.92
CA ALA A 26 15.33 -15.01 -8.06
C ALA A 26 15.66 -13.53 -8.32
N ARG A 27 15.34 -13.02 -9.52
CA ARG A 27 15.53 -11.61 -9.90
C ARG A 27 14.34 -10.70 -9.58
N ARG A 28 13.29 -11.20 -8.93
CA ARG A 28 12.17 -10.34 -8.54
C ARG A 28 12.66 -9.29 -7.53
N PRO A 29 12.43 -7.99 -7.80
CA PRO A 29 12.83 -6.95 -6.87
C PRO A 29 12.16 -7.17 -5.52
N GLY A 30 12.93 -7.02 -4.45
CA GLY A 30 12.40 -7.09 -3.09
C GLY A 30 11.40 -5.96 -2.79
N PRO A 31 10.67 -6.03 -1.65
CA PRO A 31 9.68 -5.02 -1.26
C PRO A 31 10.23 -3.59 -1.30
N ASP A 32 11.43 -3.36 -0.77
CA ASP A 32 12.07 -2.03 -0.74
C ASP A 32 12.35 -1.48 -2.14
N ALA A 33 12.80 -2.33 -3.05
CA ALA A 33 13.09 -1.94 -4.42
C ALA A 33 11.82 -1.60 -5.20
N ARG A 34 10.72 -2.33 -4.94
CA ARG A 34 9.41 -2.04 -5.52
C ARG A 34 8.82 -0.73 -4.96
N LEU A 35 8.93 -0.53 -3.65
CA LEU A 35 8.55 0.71 -2.99
C LEU A 35 9.30 1.92 -3.57
N ALA A 36 10.62 1.80 -3.76
CA ALA A 36 11.44 2.83 -4.39
C ALA A 36 11.09 3.06 -5.86
N THR A 37 10.66 2.02 -6.58
CA THR A 37 10.18 2.13 -7.96
C THR A 37 8.87 2.92 -8.01
N ASP A 38 7.90 2.58 -7.16
CA ASP A 38 6.64 3.30 -7.05
C ASP A 38 6.87 4.77 -6.66
N ALA A 39 7.83 5.06 -5.78
CA ALA A 39 8.15 6.41 -5.35
C ALA A 39 8.72 7.33 -6.44
N ARG A 40 9.02 6.81 -7.65
CA ARG A 40 9.39 7.64 -8.81
C ARG A 40 8.19 8.41 -9.37
N ASP A 41 6.99 7.87 -9.21
CA ASP A 41 5.76 8.58 -9.51
C ASP A 41 5.45 9.55 -8.35
N PRO A 42 5.31 10.87 -8.60
CA PRO A 42 5.06 11.85 -7.54
C PRO A 42 3.79 11.59 -6.72
N THR A 43 2.71 11.15 -7.37
CA THR A 43 1.44 10.83 -6.73
C THR A 43 1.60 9.60 -5.83
N ARG A 44 2.24 8.53 -6.32
CA ARG A 44 2.50 7.31 -5.51
C ARG A 44 3.42 7.63 -4.34
N ARG A 45 4.45 8.47 -4.54
CA ARG A 45 5.35 8.93 -3.47
C ARG A 45 4.59 9.70 -2.38
N TRP A 46 3.66 10.56 -2.77
CA TRP A 46 2.79 11.26 -1.83
C TRP A 46 1.92 10.30 -1.05
N VAL A 47 1.25 9.37 -1.74
CA VAL A 47 0.39 8.36 -1.10
C VAL A 47 1.19 7.53 -0.10
N GLN A 48 2.37 7.02 -0.50
CA GLN A 48 3.28 6.30 0.40
C GLN A 48 3.61 7.11 1.65
N SER A 49 3.95 8.39 1.48
CA SER A 49 4.27 9.29 2.60
C SER A 49 3.08 9.49 3.53
N ALA A 50 1.85 9.38 3.03
CA ALA A 50 0.64 9.44 3.85
C ALA A 50 0.39 8.15 4.65
N PHE A 51 0.37 6.99 3.99
CA PHE A 51 -0.03 5.73 4.65
C PHE A 51 1.10 5.01 5.40
N MET A 52 2.38 5.39 5.17
CA MET A 52 3.52 4.93 5.99
C MET A 52 3.40 5.32 7.46
N LEU A 53 2.55 6.29 7.80
CA LEU A 53 2.16 6.53 9.19
C LEU A 53 1.66 5.24 9.84
N VAL A 54 0.93 4.43 9.08
CA VAL A 54 0.32 3.17 9.52
C VAL A 54 1.25 1.98 9.34
N THR A 55 1.92 1.89 8.20
CA THR A 55 2.67 0.69 7.80
C THR A 55 4.16 0.77 8.09
N GLY A 56 4.66 1.92 8.51
CA GLY A 56 6.08 2.15 8.77
C GLY A 56 6.86 2.40 7.49
N ASP A 57 7.45 1.35 6.94
CA ASP A 57 8.39 1.38 5.81
C ASP A 57 7.95 0.49 4.64
N CYS A 58 6.75 -0.11 4.71
CA CYS A 58 6.27 -1.09 3.74
C CYS A 58 5.02 -0.61 2.99
N ASP A 59 4.94 -0.90 1.69
CA ASP A 59 3.68 -0.92 0.93
C ASP A 59 3.10 -2.35 0.95
N TYR A 60 1.90 -2.48 1.47
CA TYR A 60 1.24 -3.78 1.65
C TYR A 60 0.89 -4.49 0.33
N ALA A 61 0.92 -3.80 -0.81
CA ALA A 61 0.83 -4.44 -2.12
C ALA A 61 2.03 -5.35 -2.45
N HIS A 62 3.14 -5.19 -1.73
CA HIS A 62 4.36 -5.99 -1.92
C HIS A 62 4.48 -7.18 -0.95
N LEU A 63 3.48 -7.40 -0.09
CA LEU A 63 3.42 -8.56 0.79
C LEU A 63 3.18 -9.86 0.02
N PRO A 64 3.60 -11.02 0.56
CA PRO A 64 3.16 -12.32 0.05
C PRO A 64 1.62 -12.42 0.06
N GLY A 65 1.01 -12.84 -1.04
CA GLY A 65 -0.45 -12.83 -1.15
C GLY A 65 -1.19 -13.70 -0.12
N GLY A 66 -0.56 -14.77 0.37
CA GLY A 66 -1.11 -15.56 1.48
C GLY A 66 -1.15 -14.78 2.80
N GLU A 67 -0.16 -13.94 3.06
CA GLU A 67 -0.13 -13.06 4.22
C GLU A 67 -1.16 -11.94 4.11
N ALA A 68 -1.23 -11.28 2.95
CA ALA A 68 -2.23 -10.25 2.67
C ALA A 68 -3.67 -10.77 2.86
N ARG A 69 -3.97 -11.99 2.38
CA ARG A 69 -5.26 -12.65 2.60
C ARG A 69 -5.55 -12.92 4.08
N ARG A 70 -4.56 -13.33 4.87
CA ARG A 70 -4.74 -13.51 6.33
C ARG A 70 -5.06 -12.20 7.03
N ILE A 71 -4.35 -11.12 6.69
CA ILE A 71 -4.59 -9.79 7.25
C ILE A 71 -6.01 -9.32 6.89
N LEU A 72 -6.38 -9.41 5.62
CA LEU A 72 -7.73 -9.07 5.13
C LEU A 72 -8.83 -9.88 5.83
N ALA A 73 -8.66 -11.20 5.96
CA ALA A 73 -9.64 -12.03 6.65
C ALA A 73 -9.76 -11.69 8.14
N HIS A 74 -8.64 -11.57 8.85
CA HIS A 74 -8.65 -11.40 10.31
C HIS A 74 -9.08 -10.01 10.76
N TRP A 75 -8.64 -8.96 10.07
CA TRP A 75 -8.85 -7.58 10.51
C TRP A 75 -10.04 -6.89 9.81
N TRP A 76 -10.48 -7.41 8.67
CA TRP A 76 -11.46 -6.75 7.81
C TRP A 76 -12.61 -7.65 7.35
N GLU A 77 -12.58 -8.94 7.72
CA GLU A 77 -13.56 -9.94 7.27
C GLU A 77 -13.69 -9.99 5.74
N VAL A 78 -12.58 -9.75 5.03
CA VAL A 78 -12.52 -9.78 3.56
C VAL A 78 -11.99 -11.14 3.10
N TYR A 79 -12.87 -11.92 2.48
CA TYR A 79 -12.56 -13.26 1.97
C TYR A 79 -12.53 -13.33 0.43
N GLY A 80 -13.03 -12.30 -0.25
CA GLY A 80 -13.07 -12.22 -1.71
C GLY A 80 -13.26 -10.81 -2.26
N PRO A 81 -13.39 -10.66 -3.59
CA PRO A 81 -13.47 -9.36 -4.25
C PRO A 81 -14.72 -8.56 -3.88
N MET A 82 -15.85 -9.21 -3.60
CA MET A 82 -17.10 -8.52 -3.24
C MET A 82 -16.98 -7.85 -1.87
N GLU A 83 -16.48 -8.57 -0.86
CA GLU A 83 -16.27 -8.02 0.48
C GLU A 83 -15.22 -6.91 0.45
N HIS A 84 -14.16 -7.08 -0.34
CA HIS A 84 -13.12 -6.06 -0.54
C HIS A 84 -13.72 -4.75 -1.08
N ARG A 85 -14.51 -4.82 -2.14
CA ARG A 85 -15.21 -3.66 -2.71
C ARG A 85 -16.17 -3.01 -1.73
N ARG A 86 -16.90 -3.81 -0.94
CA ARG A 86 -17.80 -3.31 0.11
C ARG A 86 -17.04 -2.51 1.17
N VAL A 87 -15.93 -3.05 1.67
CA VAL A 87 -15.10 -2.38 2.68
C VAL A 87 -14.50 -1.09 2.12
N LEU A 88 -13.99 -1.10 0.88
CA LEU A 88 -13.50 0.12 0.24
C LEU A 88 -14.60 1.19 0.08
N ALA A 89 -15.80 0.80 -0.36
CA ALA A 89 -16.93 1.73 -0.48
C ALA A 89 -17.36 2.31 0.87
N GLU A 90 -17.30 1.50 1.94
CA GLU A 90 -17.58 1.96 3.29
C GLU A 90 -16.53 2.95 3.81
N LEU A 91 -15.24 2.66 3.62
CA LEU A 91 -14.14 3.54 4.02
C LEU A 91 -14.10 4.83 3.20
N ALA A 92 -14.51 4.79 1.94
CA ALA A 92 -14.59 5.97 1.08
C ALA A 92 -15.83 6.82 1.33
N ARG A 93 -16.82 6.35 2.11
CA ARG A 93 -18.07 7.07 2.31
C ARG A 93 -17.82 8.42 2.98
N ASP A 94 -18.26 9.49 2.33
CA ASP A 94 -18.28 10.83 2.93
C ASP A 94 -19.38 10.88 3.99
N THR A 95 -18.99 11.18 5.23
CA THR A 95 -19.91 11.31 6.37
C THR A 95 -20.05 12.77 6.84
N GLY A 96 -19.63 13.73 6.01
CA GLY A 96 -19.50 15.15 6.36
C GLY A 96 -18.30 15.45 7.26
N ARG A 97 -17.42 14.46 7.41
CA ARG A 97 -16.25 14.44 8.28
C ARG A 97 -15.18 13.62 7.58
N ASP A 98 -14.65 14.15 6.49
CA ASP A 98 -13.51 13.58 5.78
C ASP A 98 -12.31 13.54 6.74
N HIS A 99 -12.15 12.40 7.39
CA HIS A 99 -11.18 12.18 8.46
C HIS A 99 -10.07 11.24 7.98
N ALA A 100 -8.84 11.52 8.41
CA ALA A 100 -7.66 10.75 8.04
C ALA A 100 -7.78 9.26 8.38
N TRP A 101 -8.56 8.91 9.41
CA TRP A 101 -8.76 7.53 9.86
C TRP A 101 -9.33 6.58 8.78
N PRO A 102 -10.57 6.78 8.28
CA PRO A 102 -11.13 5.91 7.23
C PRO A 102 -10.35 6.01 5.91
N LEU A 103 -9.81 7.18 5.56
CA LEU A 103 -9.14 7.40 4.28
C LEU A 103 -7.74 6.75 4.20
N LEU A 104 -6.92 6.83 5.26
CA LEU A 104 -5.65 6.09 5.30
C LEU A 104 -5.88 4.57 5.37
N ARG A 105 -6.95 4.16 6.04
CA ARG A 105 -7.43 2.76 6.06
C ARG A 105 -7.89 2.28 4.69
N PHE A 106 -8.55 3.14 3.90
CA PHE A 106 -8.90 2.83 2.51
C PHE A 106 -7.66 2.49 1.70
N ILE A 107 -6.62 3.33 1.78
CA ILE A 107 -5.36 3.12 1.07
C ILE A 107 -4.76 1.76 1.46
N LEU A 108 -4.65 1.49 2.77
CA LEU A 108 -4.13 0.23 3.28
C LEU A 108 -4.89 -1.00 2.75
N VAL A 109 -6.23 -0.99 2.80
CA VAL A 109 -7.07 -2.11 2.31
C VAL A 109 -6.98 -2.25 0.79
N SER A 110 -6.88 -1.14 0.06
CA SER A 110 -6.69 -1.16 -1.38
C SER A 110 -5.37 -1.82 -1.75
N ARG A 111 -4.25 -1.42 -1.10
CA ARG A 111 -2.93 -2.03 -1.32
C ARG A 111 -2.88 -3.51 -0.94
N LEU A 112 -3.50 -3.90 0.18
CA LEU A 112 -3.66 -5.33 0.53
C LEU A 112 -4.44 -6.12 -0.53
N GLY A 113 -5.44 -5.49 -1.16
CA GLY A 113 -6.21 -6.08 -2.25
C GLY A 113 -5.35 -6.49 -3.44
N VAL A 114 -4.35 -5.68 -3.78
CA VAL A 114 -3.37 -5.98 -4.83
C VAL A 114 -2.56 -7.22 -4.48
N ALA A 115 -1.93 -7.24 -3.30
CA ALA A 115 -1.14 -8.39 -2.85
C ALA A 115 -1.97 -9.68 -2.76
N ALA A 116 -3.22 -9.58 -2.32
CA ALA A 116 -4.13 -10.71 -2.21
C ALA A 116 -4.67 -11.22 -3.56
N GLY A 117 -4.51 -10.45 -4.65
CA GLY A 117 -5.02 -10.75 -5.99
C GLY A 117 -6.52 -10.42 -6.17
N LEU A 118 -7.07 -9.50 -5.37
CA LEU A 118 -8.48 -9.09 -5.42
C LEU A 118 -8.73 -7.90 -6.39
N CYS A 119 -7.69 -7.13 -6.68
CA CYS A 119 -7.68 -6.06 -7.68
C CYS A 119 -6.29 -5.95 -8.34
N THR A 120 -6.19 -5.22 -9.46
CA THR A 120 -4.90 -4.92 -10.10
C THR A 120 -4.21 -3.74 -9.42
N ASP A 121 -2.91 -3.60 -9.61
CA ASP A 121 -2.14 -2.47 -9.06
C ASP A 121 -2.62 -1.14 -9.63
N GLU A 122 -2.88 -1.09 -10.93
CA GLU A 122 -3.35 0.10 -11.65
C GLU A 122 -4.71 0.56 -11.13
N LEU A 123 -5.63 -0.39 -10.93
CA LEU A 123 -6.94 -0.10 -10.37
C LEU A 123 -6.83 0.41 -8.94
N SER A 124 -5.99 -0.21 -8.10
CA SER A 124 -5.73 0.25 -6.73
C SER A 124 -5.26 1.70 -6.70
N TRP A 125 -4.27 2.07 -7.53
CA TRP A 125 -3.78 3.44 -7.62
C TRP A 125 -4.85 4.42 -8.15
N ALA A 126 -5.60 4.03 -9.18
CA ALA A 126 -6.69 4.85 -9.72
C ALA A 126 -7.77 5.15 -8.67
N GLU A 127 -8.12 4.17 -7.83
CA GLU A 127 -9.09 4.33 -6.75
C GLU A 127 -8.53 5.11 -5.54
N ILE A 128 -7.22 5.03 -5.29
CA ILE A 128 -6.58 5.78 -4.20
C ILE A 128 -6.47 7.27 -4.54
N LEU A 129 -6.26 7.65 -5.79
CA LEU A 129 -6.08 9.06 -6.19
C LEU A 129 -7.18 10.01 -5.68
N PRO A 130 -8.49 9.74 -5.86
CA PRO A 130 -9.53 10.62 -5.29
C PRO A 130 -9.51 10.66 -3.75
N VAL A 131 -9.11 9.57 -3.08
CA VAL A 131 -8.95 9.53 -1.62
C VAL A 131 -7.75 10.38 -1.17
N ALA A 132 -6.64 10.31 -1.89
CA ALA A 132 -5.46 11.13 -1.64
C ALA A 132 -5.77 12.64 -1.77
N ARG A 133 -6.55 13.03 -2.79
CA ARG A 133 -7.00 14.41 -2.96
C ARG A 133 -7.91 14.87 -1.83
N ARG A 134 -8.81 14.01 -1.33
CA ARG A 134 -9.65 14.32 -0.16
C ARG A 134 -8.82 14.53 1.11
N LEU A 135 -7.82 13.67 1.34
CA LEU A 135 -6.86 13.85 2.44
C LEU A 135 -6.11 15.17 2.30
N GLN A 136 -5.59 15.49 1.11
CA GLN A 136 -4.84 16.72 0.86
C GLN A 136 -5.71 17.97 1.06
N ALA A 137 -6.98 17.93 0.67
CA ALA A 137 -7.90 19.06 0.84
C ALA A 137 -8.38 19.24 2.28
N ALA A 138 -8.48 18.15 3.06
CA ALA A 138 -9.03 18.19 4.42
C ALA A 138 -8.05 18.72 5.48
N TYR A 139 -6.75 18.77 5.17
CA TYR A 139 -5.72 19.10 6.15
C TYR A 139 -4.73 20.16 5.62
N PRO A 140 -4.21 21.04 6.49
CA PRO A 140 -3.23 22.05 6.07
C PRO A 140 -1.81 21.49 5.90
N GLY A 141 -1.55 20.23 6.25
CA GLY A 141 -0.21 19.65 6.20
C GLY A 141 -0.13 18.24 6.78
N TRP A 142 1.03 17.59 6.58
CA TRP A 142 1.30 16.22 7.03
C TRP A 142 1.00 16.00 8.51
N ARG A 143 1.53 16.87 9.37
CA ARG A 143 1.37 16.76 10.83
C ARG A 143 -0.10 16.88 11.27
N ALA A 144 -0.88 17.76 10.65
CA ALA A 144 -2.30 17.91 10.97
C ALA A 144 -3.10 16.66 10.58
N MET A 145 -2.84 16.09 9.40
CA MET A 145 -3.43 14.81 8.97
C MET A 145 -3.05 13.68 9.93
N ALA A 146 -1.78 13.57 10.31
CA ALA A 146 -1.28 12.51 11.17
C ALA A 146 -1.85 12.60 12.59
N GLN A 147 -1.94 13.80 13.16
CA GLN A 147 -2.58 14.04 14.45
C GLN A 147 -4.06 13.65 14.42
N ALA A 148 -4.79 14.01 13.36
CA ALA A 148 -6.18 13.61 13.19
C ALA A 148 -6.33 12.08 13.12
N TYR A 149 -5.42 11.38 12.44
CA TYR A 149 -5.39 9.92 12.41
C TYR A 149 -5.15 9.33 13.81
N VAL A 150 -4.12 9.80 14.52
CA VAL A 150 -3.77 9.30 15.86
C VAL A 150 -4.92 9.50 16.85
N GLN A 151 -5.53 10.70 16.86
CA GLN A 151 -6.67 10.99 17.72
C GLN A 151 -7.85 10.06 17.43
N ALA A 152 -8.22 9.91 16.16
CA ALA A 152 -9.32 9.02 15.75
C ALA A 152 -9.02 7.55 16.07
N ARG A 153 -7.76 7.10 15.94
CA ARG A 153 -7.35 5.76 16.35
C ARG A 153 -7.51 5.55 17.85
N ARG A 154 -7.07 6.50 18.69
CA ARG A 154 -7.25 6.43 20.15
C ARG A 154 -8.72 6.35 20.53
N GLN A 155 -9.57 7.18 19.91
CA GLN A 155 -11.02 7.15 20.11
C GLN A 155 -11.62 5.79 19.74
N TRP A 156 -11.26 5.24 18.58
CA TRP A 156 -11.74 3.91 18.15
C TRP A 156 -11.31 2.80 19.11
N ARG A 157 -10.17 2.96 19.79
CA ARG A 157 -9.66 2.03 20.80
C ARG A 157 -10.10 2.34 22.23
N GLU A 158 -10.92 3.36 22.42
CA GLU A 158 -11.36 3.83 23.74
C GLU A 158 -10.19 4.21 24.68
N LEU A 159 -9.08 4.71 24.11
CA LEU A 159 -7.90 5.14 24.84
C LEU A 159 -7.94 6.64 25.21
N PRO A 160 -7.26 7.06 26.30
CA PRO A 160 -7.07 8.48 26.62
C PRO A 160 -6.41 9.26 25.47
N LEU A 161 -6.94 10.45 25.15
CA LEU A 161 -6.47 11.24 24.00
C LEU A 161 -5.07 11.84 24.20
N ASP A 162 -4.65 12.01 25.44
CA ASP A 162 -3.31 12.49 25.82
C ASP A 162 -2.20 11.46 25.60
N GLY A 163 -2.55 10.23 25.22
CA GLY A 163 -1.62 9.13 24.98
C GLY A 163 -1.15 8.40 26.24
N SER A 164 -1.65 8.76 27.43
CA SER A 164 -1.27 8.12 28.70
C SER A 164 -1.61 6.62 28.77
N GLY A 165 -2.55 6.16 27.93
CA GLY A 165 -2.93 4.75 27.81
C GLY A 165 -2.45 4.07 26.52
N ASP A 166 -1.53 4.68 25.78
CA ASP A 166 -1.03 4.07 24.54
C ASP A 166 -0.30 2.74 24.82
N ASP A 167 -0.70 1.70 24.09
CA ASP A 167 -0.05 0.40 24.12
C ASP A 167 1.07 0.33 23.05
N PRO A 168 1.81 -0.80 22.92
CA PRO A 168 2.89 -0.90 21.94
C PRO A 168 2.45 -0.65 20.49
N SER A 169 1.22 -1.00 20.11
CA SER A 169 0.71 -0.74 18.77
C SER A 169 0.40 0.74 18.53
N MET A 170 -0.07 1.47 19.55
CA MET A 170 -0.21 2.93 19.46
C MET A 170 1.15 3.61 19.42
N GLN A 171 2.08 3.17 20.27
CA GLN A 171 3.43 3.72 20.32
C GLN A 171 4.12 3.61 18.96
N GLN A 172 3.98 2.48 18.27
CA GLN A 172 4.52 2.29 16.91
C GLN A 172 4.02 3.35 15.90
N ILE A 173 2.74 3.76 15.98
CA ILE A 173 2.21 4.81 15.10
C ILE A 173 2.78 6.18 15.46
N VAL A 174 2.95 6.46 16.76
CA VAL A 174 3.57 7.70 17.24
C VAL A 174 5.04 7.77 16.82
N ASP A 175 5.76 6.65 16.89
CA ASP A 175 7.15 6.54 16.46
C ASP A 175 7.27 6.72 14.94
N ASN A 176 6.33 6.15 14.16
CA ASN A 176 6.25 6.38 12.71
C ASN A 176 6.04 7.86 12.37
N LEU A 177 5.17 8.55 13.12
CA LEU A 177 4.94 9.98 12.94
C LEU A 177 6.24 10.76 13.13
N ALA A 178 6.96 10.51 14.23
CA ALA A 178 8.23 11.19 14.52
C ALA A 178 9.25 10.96 13.39
N ARG A 179 9.43 9.70 12.97
CA ARG A 179 10.35 9.34 11.88
C ARG A 179 9.98 9.98 10.55
N LEU A 180 8.70 10.03 10.19
CA LEU A 180 8.25 10.61 8.91
C LEU A 180 8.44 12.12 8.88
N ASP A 181 8.21 12.79 10.01
CA ASP A 181 8.40 14.23 10.14
C ASP A 181 9.86 14.64 9.92
N ASP A 182 10.80 13.84 10.44
CA ASP A 182 12.24 14.07 10.30
C ASP A 182 12.81 13.65 8.92
N THR A 183 12.02 12.96 8.09
CA THR A 183 12.50 12.39 6.82
C THR A 183 11.64 12.81 5.63
N ARG A 184 10.72 11.94 5.19
CA ARG A 184 9.97 12.10 3.94
C ARG A 184 9.13 13.38 3.90
N TRP A 185 8.56 13.79 5.03
CA TRP A 185 7.72 14.98 5.08
C TRP A 185 8.52 16.29 4.99
N ALA A 186 9.82 16.26 5.30
CA ALA A 186 10.70 17.39 5.07
C ALA A 186 11.03 17.60 3.58
N GLU A 187 11.07 16.52 2.79
CA GLU A 187 11.46 16.55 1.38
C GLU A 187 10.28 16.62 0.39
N LEU A 188 9.05 16.40 0.88
CA LEU A 188 7.85 16.37 0.06
C LEU A 188 6.77 17.30 0.65
N PRO A 189 6.45 18.42 -0.02
CA PRO A 189 5.35 19.28 0.40
C PRO A 189 4.02 18.52 0.45
N PHE A 190 3.20 18.81 1.47
CA PHE A 190 1.89 18.17 1.62
C PHE A 190 0.94 18.49 0.47
N ASP A 191 1.05 19.69 -0.10
CA ASP A 191 0.28 20.20 -1.23
C ASP A 191 0.91 19.86 -2.60
N ALA A 192 1.89 18.93 -2.63
CA ALA A 192 2.48 18.48 -3.88
C ALA A 192 1.38 18.00 -4.86
N PRO A 193 1.45 18.37 -6.15
CA PRO A 193 0.40 18.05 -7.11
C PRO A 193 0.13 16.55 -7.23
N LEU A 194 -1.16 16.18 -7.24
CA LEU A 194 -1.63 14.80 -7.41
C LEU A 194 -2.24 14.62 -8.80
N TYR A 195 -1.44 14.11 -9.73
CA TYR A 195 -1.86 13.82 -11.10
C TYR A 195 -2.45 12.41 -11.21
N ALA A 196 -3.42 12.26 -12.11
CA ALA A 196 -3.69 10.94 -12.66
C ALA A 196 -2.51 10.62 -13.57
N GLY A 197 -1.82 9.49 -13.37
CA GLY A 197 -0.68 9.16 -14.20
C GLY A 197 -1.10 9.10 -15.67
N ASP A 198 -0.48 9.91 -16.51
CA ASP A 198 -0.57 9.74 -17.97
C ASP A 198 0.35 8.56 -18.35
N PRO A 199 -0.18 7.52 -18.99
CA PRO A 199 0.64 6.45 -19.52
C PRO A 199 1.20 6.88 -20.88
N GLU A 200 2.13 7.85 -20.94
CA GLU A 200 3.05 8.11 -22.07
C GLU A 200 3.62 9.53 -21.98
N HIS A 201 4.88 9.65 -21.56
CA HIS A 201 5.83 10.69 -22.02
C HIS A 201 7.21 10.01 -22.10
N ASP A 202 7.29 8.92 -22.87
CA ASP A 202 8.52 8.18 -23.10
C ASP A 202 8.71 7.95 -24.61
N HIS A 203 8.52 9.01 -25.41
CA HIS A 203 9.00 9.12 -26.78
C HIS A 203 9.23 10.59 -27.11
N ASP A 204 10.46 11.06 -26.88
CA ASP A 204 11.15 12.07 -27.70
C ASP A 204 12.65 11.75 -27.70
#